data_AF-A0AAN7YI21-F1
#
_entry.id   AF-A0AAN7YI21-F1
#
_cell.length_a   1.000
_cell.length_b   1.000
_cell.length_c   1.000
_cell.angle_alpha   90.00
_cell.angle_beta   90.00
_cell.angle_gamma   90.00
#
_symmetry.space_group_name_H-M   'P 1'
#
loop_
_entity.id
_entity.type
_entity.pdbx_description
1 polymer ?
#
loop_
_entity_poly.entity_id
_entity_poly.type
_entity_poly.pdbx_seq_one_letter_code
_entity_poly.pdbx_strand_id
1 'polypeptide(L)'
;MTTKTSGLLLTHPFTPFIPTIQEPPHPNDPQDRRTSNAPLALQTAIDKIILAIATLHRLGPHYEESSTPLWHFAAGSMLKSEFEERVEKTGRELLPPQIGVREDLVYVEGLVAEALGVLRREGDWRDEGDLVEGLAALGLGGWGW
;
A
#
# COMPACT_ATOMS: atom_id res chain seq x y z
N MET A 1 -72.44 26.38 8.60
CA MET A 1 -72.62 25.53 9.80
C MET A 1 -72.37 24.08 9.38
N THR A 2 -71.30 23.46 9.94
CA THR A 2 -71.17 22.04 10.41
C THR A 2 -71.75 20.91 9.52
N THR A 3 -71.13 19.75 9.19
CA THR A 3 -69.84 19.05 9.43
C THR A 3 -69.91 17.67 8.74
N LYS A 4 -68.77 17.10 8.28
CA LYS A 4 -68.36 15.64 8.18
C LYS A 4 -67.44 15.48 6.95
N THR A 5 -66.15 15.16 7.01
CA THR A 5 -65.35 14.11 7.70
C THR A 5 -65.72 12.68 7.34
N SER A 6 -64.76 12.02 6.66
CA SER A 6 -64.31 10.62 6.69
C SER A 6 -64.01 10.19 5.25
N GLY A 7 -62.76 10.01 4.78
CA GLY A 7 -61.60 9.42 5.46
C GLY A 7 -61.45 7.98 4.96
N LEU A 8 -60.88 7.81 3.77
CA LEU A 8 -60.64 6.53 3.12
C LEU A 8 -59.42 5.81 3.73
N LEU A 9 -59.58 4.49 3.83
CA LEU A 9 -58.67 3.48 4.34
C LEU A 9 -57.26 3.53 3.71
N LEU A 10 -56.23 3.40 4.54
CA LEU A 10 -54.95 2.81 4.13
C LEU A 10 -54.52 1.80 5.20
N THR A 11 -54.68 0.52 4.90
CA THR A 11 -54.12 -0.59 5.66
C THR A 11 -52.66 -0.76 5.27
N HIS A 12 -51.73 -0.51 6.19
CA HIS A 12 -50.36 -0.98 6.07
C HIS A 12 -50.08 -1.98 7.19
N PRO A 13 -49.52 -3.17 6.89
CA PRO A 13 -49.10 -4.11 7.92
C PRO A 13 -47.91 -3.50 8.69
N PHE A 14 -48.07 -3.44 10.01
CA PHE A 14 -47.03 -3.02 10.94
C PHE A 14 -46.01 -4.15 11.07
N THR A 15 -44.87 -4.08 10.38
CA THR A 15 -43.73 -4.95 10.65
C THR A 15 -43.03 -4.43 11.91
N PRO A 16 -42.93 -5.21 13.00
CA PRO A 16 -42.13 -4.79 14.15
C PRO A 16 -40.66 -4.73 13.73
N PHE A 17 -40.02 -3.59 13.98
CA PHE A 17 -38.57 -3.44 13.87
C PHE A 17 -37.93 -4.30 14.95
N ILE A 18 -37.44 -5.49 14.59
CA ILE A 18 -36.56 -6.27 15.45
C ILE A 18 -35.18 -5.64 15.31
N PRO A 19 -34.62 -4.99 16.35
CA PRO A 19 -33.22 -4.63 16.31
C PRO A 19 -32.42 -5.94 16.25
N THR A 20 -31.76 -6.19 15.13
CA THR A 20 -30.74 -7.24 15.03
C THR A 20 -29.70 -6.93 16.11
N ILE A 21 -29.73 -7.67 17.20
CA ILE A 21 -28.62 -7.72 18.15
C ILE A 21 -27.45 -8.25 17.31
N GLN A 22 -26.47 -7.39 17.03
CA GLN A 22 -25.23 -7.84 16.42
C GLN A 22 -24.62 -8.86 17.38
N GLU A 23 -24.54 -10.10 16.91
CA GLU A 23 -23.84 -11.16 17.61
C GLU A 23 -22.39 -10.71 17.81
N PRO A 24 -21.80 -10.88 19.01
CA PRO A 24 -20.41 -10.50 19.23
C PRO A 24 -19.52 -11.22 18.20
N PRO A 25 -18.51 -10.56 17.63
CA PRO A 25 -17.67 -11.14 16.60
C PRO A 25 -17.07 -12.46 17.11
N HIS A 26 -17.29 -13.52 16.33
CA HIS A 26 -16.82 -14.85 16.65
C HIS A 26 -15.29 -14.86 16.50
N PRO A 27 -14.49 -15.17 17.53
CA PRO A 27 -13.04 -14.92 17.55
C PRO A 27 -12.19 -15.76 16.58
N ASN A 28 -12.81 -16.50 15.65
CA ASN A 28 -12.14 -17.44 14.76
C ASN A 28 -12.56 -17.33 13.29
N ASP A 29 -13.20 -16.23 12.87
CA ASP A 29 -13.49 -16.04 11.45
C ASP A 29 -12.20 -15.61 10.71
N PRO A 30 -11.67 -16.40 9.75
CA PRO A 30 -10.44 -16.05 9.03
C PRO A 30 -10.58 -14.78 8.17
N GLN A 31 -11.82 -14.31 7.95
CA GLN A 31 -12.11 -13.09 7.20
C GLN A 31 -11.96 -11.80 8.02
N ASP A 32 -11.92 -11.88 9.36
CA ASP A 32 -11.76 -10.71 10.24
C ASP A 32 -10.30 -10.23 10.38
N ARG A 33 -9.36 -10.84 9.65
CA ARG A 33 -7.97 -10.34 9.53
C ARG A 33 -7.82 -9.14 8.59
N ARG A 34 -8.89 -8.63 7.99
CA ARG A 34 -8.87 -7.37 7.23
C ARG A 34 -9.37 -6.20 8.08
N THR A 35 -8.81 -6.04 9.27
CA THR A 35 -8.87 -4.77 10.00
C THR A 35 -7.73 -3.82 9.62
N SER A 36 -6.76 -4.25 8.79
CA SER A 36 -5.58 -3.47 8.48
C SER A 36 -5.82 -2.49 7.35
N ASN A 37 -5.14 -1.35 7.41
CA ASN A 37 -5.04 -0.43 6.29
C ASN A 37 -4.12 -1.03 5.19
N ALA A 38 -4.16 -2.35 4.94
CA ALA A 38 -3.27 -3.06 4.00
C ALA A 38 -3.18 -2.39 2.62
N PRO A 39 -4.28 -1.92 1.99
CA PRO A 39 -4.17 -1.20 0.72
C PRO A 39 -3.33 0.09 0.83
N LEU A 40 -3.39 0.78 1.97
CA LEU A 40 -2.59 1.98 2.23
C LEU A 40 -1.13 1.62 2.56
N ALA A 41 -0.88 0.53 3.27
CA ALA A 41 0.48 0.08 3.56
C ALA A 41 1.23 -0.38 2.31
N LEU A 42 0.58 -1.18 1.45
CA LEU A 42 1.13 -1.58 0.17
C LEU A 42 1.43 -0.37 -0.71
N GLN A 43 0.49 0.58 -0.83
CA GLN A 43 0.72 1.81 -1.58
C GLN A 43 1.89 2.63 -1.00
N THR A 44 1.97 2.74 0.32
CA THR A 44 3.07 3.44 1.00
C THR A 44 4.41 2.74 0.72
N ALA A 45 4.46 1.41 0.79
CA ALA A 45 5.65 0.65 0.46
C ALA A 45 6.08 0.85 -1.00
N ILE A 46 5.13 0.80 -1.95
CA ILE A 46 5.38 1.08 -3.37
C ILE A 46 5.94 2.50 -3.55
N ASP A 47 5.36 3.50 -2.92
CA ASP A 47 5.83 4.89 -3.03
C ASP A 47 7.27 5.05 -2.50
N LYS A 48 7.63 4.34 -1.42
CA LYS A 48 9.01 4.29 -0.90
C LYS A 48 9.97 3.62 -1.86
N ILE A 49 9.56 2.51 -2.49
CA ILE A 49 10.38 1.80 -3.49
C ILE A 49 10.56 2.64 -4.76
N ILE A 50 9.53 3.35 -5.22
CA ILE A 50 9.66 4.29 -6.35
C ILE A 50 10.70 5.36 -6.04
N LEU A 51 10.69 5.92 -4.82
CA LEU A 51 11.67 6.92 -4.39
C LEU A 51 13.09 6.35 -4.30
N ALA A 52 13.23 5.10 -3.84
CA ALA A 52 14.51 4.40 -3.79
C ALA A 52 15.07 4.17 -5.21
N ILE A 53 14.25 3.67 -6.13
CA ILE A 53 14.64 3.43 -7.53
C ILE A 53 14.99 4.74 -8.24
N ALA A 54 14.20 5.79 -8.06
CA ALA A 54 14.51 7.12 -8.61
C ALA A 54 15.89 7.63 -8.12
N THR A 55 16.21 7.37 -6.84
CA THR A 55 17.52 7.70 -6.27
C THR A 55 18.64 6.87 -6.94
N LEU A 56 18.43 5.57 -7.13
CA LEU A 56 19.39 4.67 -7.82
C LEU A 56 19.62 5.09 -9.27
N HIS A 57 18.57 5.45 -10.03
CA HIS A 57 18.70 5.91 -11.41
C HIS A 57 19.60 7.14 -11.52
N ARG A 58 19.53 8.05 -10.54
CA ARG A 58 20.41 9.23 -10.48
C ARG A 58 21.89 8.88 -10.28
N LEU A 59 22.20 7.75 -9.66
CA LEU A 59 23.58 7.29 -9.46
C LEU A 59 24.24 6.77 -10.74
N GLY A 60 23.46 6.56 -11.80
CA GLY A 60 23.92 6.22 -13.14
C GLY A 60 23.50 4.82 -13.60
N PRO A 61 23.84 4.46 -14.85
CA PRO A 61 23.27 3.29 -15.54
C PRO A 61 23.45 1.97 -14.81
N HIS A 62 24.58 1.80 -14.10
CA HIS A 62 24.86 0.59 -13.35
C HIS A 62 23.83 0.33 -12.22
N TYR A 63 23.41 1.39 -11.52
CA TYR A 63 22.44 1.30 -10.43
C TYR A 63 21.01 1.22 -10.95
N GLU A 64 20.72 1.87 -12.09
CA GLU A 64 19.46 1.76 -12.81
C GLU A 64 19.19 0.30 -13.22
N GLU A 65 20.13 -0.34 -13.92
CA GLU A 65 20.02 -1.75 -14.33
C GLU A 65 19.82 -2.67 -13.12
N SER A 66 20.58 -2.42 -12.05
CA SER A 66 20.51 -3.19 -10.81
C SER A 66 19.15 -3.07 -10.12
N SER A 67 18.43 -1.96 -10.31
CA SER A 67 17.13 -1.70 -9.68
C SER A 67 15.95 -2.47 -10.28
N THR A 68 16.14 -3.10 -11.45
CA THR A 68 15.10 -3.84 -12.20
C THR A 68 14.30 -4.84 -11.35
N PRO A 69 14.88 -5.64 -10.44
CA PRO A 69 14.12 -6.60 -9.64
C PRO A 69 13.08 -5.95 -8.72
N LEU A 70 13.29 -4.70 -8.28
CA LEU A 70 12.35 -3.98 -7.41
C LEU A 70 11.05 -3.62 -8.12
N TRP A 71 11.05 -3.56 -9.46
CA TRP A 71 9.82 -3.43 -10.22
C TRP A 71 8.85 -4.62 -9.99
N HIS A 72 9.37 -5.84 -9.83
CA HIS A 72 8.52 -7.02 -9.66
C HIS A 72 7.63 -6.95 -8.42
N PHE A 73 8.08 -6.27 -7.37
CA PHE A 73 7.26 -5.99 -6.19
C PHE A 73 6.02 -5.14 -6.52
N ALA A 74 6.15 -4.14 -7.39
CA ALA A 74 5.05 -3.25 -7.76
C ALA A 74 4.19 -3.77 -8.93
N ALA A 75 4.65 -4.80 -9.65
CA ALA A 75 4.04 -5.29 -10.89
C ALA A 75 2.61 -5.84 -10.70
N GLY A 76 2.25 -6.28 -9.48
CA GLY A 76 0.90 -6.72 -9.15
C GLY A 76 -0.09 -5.57 -8.89
N SER A 77 0.41 -4.35 -8.70
CA SER A 77 -0.38 -3.20 -8.22
C SER A 77 -0.50 -2.07 -9.24
N MET A 78 0.40 -1.99 -10.23
CA MET A 78 0.35 -0.97 -11.27
C MET A 78 0.96 -1.46 -12.59
N LEU A 79 0.72 -0.72 -13.67
CA LEU A 79 1.31 -1.00 -14.98
C LEU A 79 2.77 -0.53 -15.04
N LYS A 80 3.59 -1.24 -15.81
CA LYS A 80 5.02 -0.91 -15.97
C LYS A 80 5.24 0.53 -16.44
N SER A 81 4.46 0.99 -17.42
CA SER A 81 4.57 2.35 -17.94
C SER A 81 4.21 3.42 -16.89
N GLU A 82 3.21 3.15 -16.05
CA GLU A 82 2.82 4.07 -14.96
C GLU A 82 3.92 4.13 -13.89
N PHE A 83 4.52 2.99 -13.58
CA PHE A 83 5.63 2.92 -12.64
C PHE A 83 6.86 3.66 -13.14
N GLU A 84 7.26 3.43 -14.39
CA GLU A 84 8.38 4.14 -15.02
C GLU A 84 8.14 5.65 -15.04
N GLU A 85 6.92 6.10 -15.39
CA GLU A 85 6.54 7.50 -15.34
C GLU A 85 6.64 8.07 -13.91
N ARG A 86 6.15 7.33 -12.90
CA ARG A 86 6.26 7.74 -11.50
C ARG A 86 7.70 7.81 -11.01
N VAL A 87 8.56 6.86 -11.39
CA VAL A 87 10.00 6.88 -11.07
C VAL A 87 10.66 8.10 -11.69
N GLU A 88 10.42 8.35 -12.97
CA GLU A 88 10.99 9.48 -13.70
C GLU A 88 10.53 10.82 -13.09
N LYS A 89 9.22 10.96 -12.83
CA LYS A 89 8.65 12.14 -12.18
C LYS A 89 9.24 12.37 -10.79
N THR A 90 9.34 11.32 -9.99
CA THR A 90 9.92 11.36 -8.63
C THR A 90 11.38 11.81 -8.69
N GLY A 91 12.15 11.26 -9.64
CA GLY A 91 13.54 11.63 -9.89
C GLY A 91 13.72 13.13 -10.19
N ARG A 92 12.78 13.73 -10.93
CA ARG A 92 12.81 15.15 -11.29
C ARG A 92 12.28 16.09 -10.21
N GLU A 93 11.24 15.69 -9.48
CA GLU A 93 10.44 16.61 -8.66
C GLU A 93 10.63 16.43 -7.15
N LEU A 94 10.99 15.23 -6.69
CA LEU A 94 10.92 14.87 -5.27
C LEU A 94 12.28 14.52 -4.66
N LEU A 95 13.31 14.31 -5.47
CA LEU A 95 14.64 14.02 -4.94
C LEU A 95 15.30 15.29 -4.36
N PRO A 96 15.86 15.22 -3.14
CA PRO A 96 16.68 16.30 -2.63
C PRO A 96 17.94 16.46 -3.50
N PRO A 97 18.63 17.62 -3.46
CA PRO A 97 19.89 17.80 -4.16
C PRO A 97 20.87 16.67 -3.84
N GLN A 98 21.58 16.19 -4.87
CA GLN A 98 22.58 15.13 -4.67
C GLN A 98 23.76 15.67 -3.87
N ILE A 99 24.03 15.03 -2.73
CA ILE A 99 25.16 15.38 -1.86
C ILE A 99 26.37 14.49 -2.22
N GLY A 100 26.12 13.21 -2.49
CA GLY A 100 27.14 12.25 -2.90
C GLY A 100 26.54 10.86 -3.11
N VAL A 101 27.31 9.97 -3.75
CA VAL A 101 26.87 8.60 -4.07
C VAL A 101 26.61 7.79 -2.81
N ARG A 102 27.45 7.94 -1.78
CA ARG A 102 27.32 7.19 -0.53
C ARG A 102 26.05 7.59 0.22
N GLU A 103 25.77 8.89 0.30
CA GLU A 103 24.61 9.45 0.98
C GLU A 103 23.32 8.98 0.32
N ASP A 104 23.30 8.94 -1.02
CA ASP A 104 22.18 8.42 -1.79
C ASP A 104 21.95 6.91 -1.56
N LEU A 105 23.01 6.10 -1.44
CA LEU A 105 22.89 4.69 -1.11
C LEU A 105 22.33 4.46 0.31
N VAL A 106 22.80 5.24 1.29
CA VAL A 106 22.25 5.20 2.66
C VAL A 106 20.77 5.62 2.67
N TYR A 107 20.41 6.61 1.85
CA TYR A 107 19.02 7.03 1.71
C TYR A 107 18.14 5.93 1.11
N VAL A 108 18.63 5.23 0.08
CA VAL A 108 17.96 4.06 -0.51
C VAL A 108 17.73 2.96 0.52
N GLU A 109 18.77 2.61 1.30
CA GLU A 109 18.65 1.61 2.37
C GLU A 109 17.59 2.01 3.40
N GLY A 110 17.55 3.29 3.79
CA GLY A 110 16.52 3.81 4.70
C GLY A 110 15.11 3.68 4.16
N LEU A 111 14.90 4.01 2.88
CA LEU A 111 13.58 3.91 2.23
C LEU A 111 13.10 2.47 2.13
N VAL A 112 14.00 1.54 1.81
CA VAL A 112 13.70 0.10 1.78
C VAL A 112 13.32 -0.42 3.17
N ALA A 113 14.10 -0.05 4.19
CA ALA A 113 13.80 -0.44 5.57
C ALA A 113 12.46 0.12 6.05
N GLU A 114 12.12 1.36 5.67
CA GLU A 114 10.81 1.95 5.95
C GLU A 114 9.67 1.21 5.24
N ALA A 115 9.85 0.83 3.97
CA ALA A 115 8.86 0.06 3.21
C ALA A 115 8.55 -1.28 3.89
N LEU A 116 9.59 -2.05 4.23
CA LEU A 116 9.46 -3.29 5.00
C LEU A 116 8.80 -3.05 6.36
N GLY A 117 9.20 -1.99 7.07
CA GLY A 117 8.63 -1.63 8.36
C GLY A 117 7.13 -1.31 8.30
N VAL A 118 6.66 -0.68 7.21
CA VAL A 118 5.22 -0.42 6.99
C VAL A 118 4.47 -1.73 6.80
N LEU A 119 4.96 -2.62 5.93
CA LEU A 119 4.31 -3.91 5.66
C LEU A 119 4.25 -4.80 6.92
N ARG A 120 5.36 -4.89 7.66
CA ARG A 120 5.44 -5.62 8.95
C ARG A 120 4.43 -5.11 9.97
N ARG A 121 4.29 -3.77 10.11
CA ARG A 121 3.39 -3.17 11.10
C ARG A 121 1.92 -3.46 10.82
N GLU A 122 1.53 -3.50 9.54
CA GLU A 122 0.15 -3.83 9.15
C GLU A 122 -0.09 -5.35 9.05
N GLY A 123 0.94 -6.17 9.29
CA GLY A 123 0.86 -7.63 9.25
C GLY A 123 0.73 -8.19 7.83
N ASP A 124 1.25 -7.48 6.82
CA ASP A 124 1.23 -7.91 5.42
C ASP A 124 2.48 -8.72 5.06
N TRP A 125 2.58 -9.92 5.63
CA TRP A 125 3.74 -10.81 5.51
C TRP A 125 3.99 -11.28 4.08
N ARG A 126 2.95 -11.25 3.22
CA ARG A 126 3.05 -11.70 1.83
C ARG A 126 3.78 -10.65 1.01
N ASP A 127 3.28 -9.41 1.05
CA ASP A 127 3.90 -8.30 0.33
C ASP A 127 5.30 -8.01 0.89
N GLU A 128 5.51 -8.18 2.20
CA GLU A 128 6.85 -8.13 2.79
C GLU A 128 7.78 -9.19 2.18
N GLY A 129 7.32 -10.43 2.06
CA GLY A 129 8.08 -11.52 1.45
C GLY A 129 8.45 -11.24 -0.01
N ASP A 130 7.49 -10.76 -0.80
CA ASP A 130 7.70 -10.39 -2.21
C ASP A 130 8.73 -9.25 -2.33
N LEU A 131 8.73 -8.28 -1.41
CA LEU A 131 9.73 -7.21 -1.38
C LEU A 131 11.12 -7.72 -0.99
N VAL A 132 11.21 -8.60 0.02
CA VAL A 132 12.49 -9.21 0.43
C VAL A 132 13.09 -10.04 -0.70
N GLU A 133 12.28 -10.77 -1.46
CA GLU A 133 12.74 -11.51 -2.64
C GLU A 133 13.30 -10.57 -3.72
N GLY A 134 12.60 -9.46 -3.99
CA GLY A 134 13.09 -8.41 -4.89
C GLY A 134 14.43 -7.81 -4.47
N LEU A 135 14.63 -7.59 -3.16
CA LEU A 135 15.88 -7.06 -2.60
C LEU A 135 17.03 -8.07 -2.66
N ALA A 136 16.74 -9.35 -2.42
CA ALA A 136 17.72 -10.42 -2.53
C ALA A 136 18.25 -10.54 -3.96
N ALA A 137 17.37 -10.41 -4.96
CA ALA A 137 17.74 -10.38 -6.37
C ALA A 137 18.64 -9.18 -6.74
N LEU A 138 18.56 -8.07 -5.99
CA LEU A 138 19.39 -6.88 -6.16
C LEU A 138 20.78 -6.99 -5.51
N GLY A 139 21.04 -8.07 -4.76
CA GLY A 139 22.27 -8.21 -3.96
C GLY A 139 22.26 -7.37 -2.67
N LEU A 140 21.12 -6.77 -2.30
CA LEU A 140 20.94 -6.06 -1.02
C LEU A 140 20.53 -7.00 0.14
N GLY A 141 20.38 -8.30 -0.10
CA GLY A 141 20.04 -9.30 0.92
C GLY A 141 21.14 -9.62 1.95
N GLY A 142 22.31 -8.97 1.87
CA GLY A 142 23.44 -9.17 2.80
C GLY A 142 23.38 -8.33 4.08
N TRP A 143 22.43 -7.41 4.19
CA TRP A 143 22.22 -6.59 5.38
C TRP A 143 21.14 -7.27 6.22
N GLY A 144 21.48 -7.75 7.42
CA GLY A 144 20.53 -8.45 8.28
C GLY A 144 19.39 -7.52 8.72
N TRP A 145 18.19 -7.74 8.18
CA TRP A 145 16.94 -7.03 8.49
C TRP A 145 15.94 -7.90 9.26
#